data_AF-A0A3E1NTY7-F1
#
_entry.id   AF-A0A3E1NTY7-F1
#
_cell.length_a   1.000
_cell.length_b   1.000
_cell.length_c   1.000
_cell.angle_alpha   90.00
_cell.angle_beta   90.00
_cell.angle_gamma   90.00
#
_symmetry.space_group_name_H-M   'P 1'
#
loop_
_entity.id
_entity.type
_entity.pdbx_description
1 polymer ?
#
loop_
_entity_poly.entity_id
_entity_poly.type
_entity_poly.pdbx_seq_one_letter_code
_entity_poly.pdbx_strand_id
1 'polypeptide(L)'
;MNFPFFPLHDLRVSVEEYLCTSGDPKDDAYDNLQDTLTFMQDAIADFMLSAKDDAVLKRYMRTWQEQVRQIFDQIPLSWLEDLDPENPAAYDDPLARNKNVCYECFRLLKEMQLQYPSYFDKTCFPPLIYIEIEKSMYHHKVLLIGQWMEDKGEHLQQLWRVMHGAIGRLWNQDQWRYSYHEHDYIMNLVTQLMELITSHGENLRKDHVYYLLFYINFNENGFMHHLTSSITAEMESTVLPNEKRKVLKNMENTIKDILVRNDMTLDPGNPPITKMLQTWLQGQLEELQS
;
A
#
# COMPACT_ATOMS: atom_id res chain seq x y z
N MET A 1 -3.41 -26.65 -14.81
CA MET A 1 -3.59 -25.21 -14.47
C MET A 1 -4.70 -24.71 -15.38
N ASN A 2 -5.93 -24.63 -14.87
CA ASN A 2 -7.03 -23.96 -15.57
C ASN A 2 -6.90 -22.49 -15.23
N PHE A 3 -6.75 -21.65 -16.25
CA PHE A 3 -6.43 -20.23 -16.13
C PHE A 3 -7.55 -19.42 -16.78
N PRO A 4 -8.76 -19.35 -16.19
CA PRO A 4 -9.79 -18.49 -16.73
C PRO A 4 -9.64 -17.11 -16.10
N PHE A 5 -9.19 -16.14 -16.89
CA PHE A 5 -9.15 -14.72 -16.53
C PHE A 5 -10.57 -14.12 -16.60
N PHE A 6 -11.49 -14.63 -15.77
CA PHE A 6 -12.90 -14.22 -15.78
C PHE A 6 -13.10 -12.71 -15.61
N PRO A 7 -12.36 -11.99 -14.74
CA PRO A 7 -12.51 -10.54 -14.64
C PRO A 7 -12.16 -9.77 -15.90
N LEU A 8 -11.26 -10.30 -16.75
CA LEU A 8 -10.96 -9.64 -18.02
C LEU A 8 -12.12 -9.80 -19.02
N HIS A 9 -12.82 -10.93 -18.97
CA HIS A 9 -14.04 -11.12 -19.75
C HIS A 9 -15.14 -10.18 -19.27
N ASP A 10 -15.38 -10.13 -17.97
CA ASP A 10 -16.46 -9.34 -17.37
C ASP A 10 -16.20 -7.83 -17.51
N LEU A 11 -14.94 -7.40 -17.44
CA LEU A 11 -14.56 -6.03 -17.78
C LEU A 11 -14.86 -5.70 -19.25
N ARG A 12 -14.52 -6.60 -20.18
CA ARG A 12 -14.83 -6.40 -21.61
C ARG A 12 -16.33 -6.28 -21.83
N VAL A 13 -17.13 -7.18 -21.24
CA VAL A 13 -18.60 -7.15 -21.33
C VAL A 13 -19.14 -5.84 -20.76
N SER A 14 -18.65 -5.39 -19.60
CA SER A 14 -19.09 -4.12 -18.99
C SER A 14 -18.78 -2.91 -19.87
N VAL A 15 -17.61 -2.90 -20.53
CA VAL A 15 -17.23 -1.84 -21.47
C VAL A 15 -18.09 -1.87 -22.73
N GLU A 16 -18.31 -3.05 -23.32
CA GLU A 16 -19.21 -3.23 -24.47
C GLU A 16 -20.63 -2.75 -24.16
N GLU A 17 -21.14 -3.13 -22.99
CA GLU A 17 -22.44 -2.71 -22.51
C GLU A 17 -22.55 -1.19 -22.33
N TYR A 18 -21.56 -0.58 -21.69
CA TYR A 18 -21.49 0.87 -21.54
C TYR A 18 -21.50 1.56 -22.91
N LEU A 19 -20.62 1.16 -23.84
CA LEU A 19 -20.50 1.75 -25.18
C LEU A 19 -21.77 1.61 -26.03
N CYS A 20 -22.52 0.51 -25.86
CA CYS A 20 -23.76 0.27 -26.59
C CYS A 20 -24.96 1.08 -26.08
N THR A 21 -24.92 1.62 -24.86
CA THR A 21 -26.12 2.16 -24.18
C THR A 21 -25.99 3.56 -23.61
N SER A 22 -24.78 4.05 -23.35
CA SER A 22 -24.58 5.32 -22.65
C SER A 22 -25.12 6.52 -23.42
N GLY A 23 -25.26 6.45 -24.75
CA GLY A 23 -25.67 7.61 -25.56
C GLY A 23 -24.69 8.79 -25.52
N ASP A 24 -23.65 8.67 -24.69
CA ASP A 24 -22.51 9.57 -24.59
C ASP A 24 -21.72 9.51 -25.89
N PRO A 25 -21.15 10.64 -26.35
CA PRO A 25 -20.28 10.63 -27.50
C PRO A 25 -19.19 9.59 -27.27
N LYS A 26 -19.05 8.67 -28.24
CA LYS A 26 -17.95 7.70 -28.26
C LYS A 26 -16.65 8.47 -28.09
N ASP A 27 -16.08 8.37 -26.89
CA ASP A 27 -14.79 8.97 -26.60
C ASP A 27 -13.74 8.02 -27.18
N ASP A 28 -12.76 8.57 -27.91
CA ASP A 28 -11.66 7.78 -28.52
C ASP A 28 -10.93 6.93 -27.44
N ALA A 29 -11.01 7.34 -26.18
CA ALA A 29 -10.54 6.60 -25.01
C ALA A 29 -11.22 5.22 -24.84
N TYR A 30 -12.51 5.08 -25.14
CA TYR A 30 -13.25 3.81 -24.99
C TYR A 30 -13.06 2.86 -26.16
N ASP A 31 -12.95 3.37 -27.38
CA ASP A 31 -12.62 2.52 -28.53
C ASP A 31 -11.21 1.91 -28.32
N ASN A 32 -10.26 2.71 -27.82
CA ASN A 32 -8.93 2.23 -27.42
C ASN A 32 -8.99 1.24 -26.24
N LEU A 33 -9.91 1.43 -25.27
CA LEU A 33 -10.13 0.47 -24.19
C LEU A 33 -10.60 -0.89 -24.72
N GLN A 34 -11.59 -0.89 -25.61
CA GLN A 34 -12.12 -2.13 -26.19
C GLN A 34 -11.06 -2.88 -26.99
N ASP A 35 -10.28 -2.18 -27.82
CA ASP A 35 -9.18 -2.76 -28.59
C ASP A 35 -8.09 -3.33 -27.66
N THR A 36 -7.76 -2.60 -26.60
CA THR A 36 -6.78 -3.04 -25.61
C THR A 36 -7.26 -4.29 -24.87
N LEU A 37 -8.50 -4.32 -24.38
CA LEU A 37 -9.05 -5.49 -23.68
C LEU A 37 -9.13 -6.72 -24.60
N THR A 38 -9.48 -6.52 -25.88
CA THR A 38 -9.48 -7.58 -26.89
C THR A 38 -8.08 -8.14 -27.09
N PHE A 39 -7.09 -7.26 -27.28
CA PHE A 39 -5.68 -7.66 -27.39
C PHE A 39 -5.18 -8.40 -26.16
N MET A 40 -5.56 -7.97 -24.94
CA MET A 40 -5.21 -8.65 -23.70
C MET A 40 -5.76 -10.08 -23.67
N GLN A 41 -7.03 -10.27 -24.08
CA GLN A 41 -7.67 -11.58 -24.13
C GLN A 41 -7.00 -12.50 -25.16
N ASP A 42 -6.72 -11.99 -26.36
CA ASP A 42 -6.05 -12.74 -27.42
C ASP A 42 -4.63 -13.14 -26.98
N ALA A 43 -3.87 -12.22 -26.37
CA ALA A 43 -2.53 -12.49 -25.85
C ALA A 43 -2.53 -13.55 -24.73
N ILE A 44 -3.54 -13.56 -23.86
CA ILE A 44 -3.71 -14.63 -22.84
C ILE A 44 -4.02 -15.96 -23.52
N ALA A 45 -4.96 -15.98 -24.47
CA ALA A 45 -5.34 -17.19 -25.19
C ALA A 45 -4.12 -17.79 -25.90
N ASP A 46 -3.34 -16.97 -26.60
CA ASP A 46 -2.10 -17.37 -27.27
C ASP A 46 -1.05 -17.88 -26.27
N PHE A 47 -0.85 -17.19 -25.15
CA PHE A 47 0.07 -17.65 -24.10
C PHE A 47 -0.33 -19.03 -23.57
N MET A 48 -1.64 -19.24 -23.33
CA MET A 48 -2.18 -20.51 -22.83
C MET A 48 -2.00 -21.68 -23.80
N LEU A 49 -1.93 -21.39 -25.10
CA LEU A 49 -1.68 -22.36 -26.17
C LEU A 49 -0.18 -22.55 -26.50
N SER A 50 0.70 -21.71 -25.94
CA SER A 50 2.14 -21.71 -26.19
C SER A 50 2.97 -22.53 -25.19
N ALA A 51 4.28 -22.65 -25.43
CA ALA A 51 5.21 -23.14 -24.42
C ALA A 51 5.27 -22.09 -23.30
N LYS A 52 4.69 -22.43 -22.14
CA LYS A 52 4.48 -21.55 -20.98
C LYS A 52 5.80 -21.01 -20.43
N ASP A 53 6.25 -19.88 -20.97
CA ASP A 53 7.44 -19.15 -20.54
C ASP A 53 7.06 -18.07 -19.51
N ASP A 54 7.55 -18.24 -18.28
CA ASP A 54 7.32 -17.32 -17.17
C ASP A 54 7.80 -15.89 -17.46
N ALA A 55 8.87 -15.73 -18.24
CA ALA A 55 9.38 -14.41 -18.61
C ALA A 55 8.40 -13.68 -19.55
N VAL A 56 7.74 -14.43 -20.43
CA VAL A 56 6.72 -13.90 -21.34
C VAL A 56 5.47 -13.49 -20.56
N LEU A 57 4.99 -14.32 -19.63
CA LEU A 57 3.83 -13.99 -18.79
C LEU A 57 4.11 -12.75 -17.92
N LYS A 58 5.30 -12.64 -17.33
CA LYS A 58 5.70 -11.47 -16.55
C LYS A 58 5.70 -10.19 -17.38
N ARG A 59 6.19 -10.25 -18.62
CA ARG A 59 6.15 -9.12 -19.55
C ARG A 59 4.72 -8.72 -19.89
N TYR A 60 3.85 -9.70 -20.16
CA TYR A 60 2.44 -9.44 -20.43
C TYR A 60 1.73 -8.80 -19.23
N MET A 61 1.89 -9.34 -18.02
CA MET A 61 1.30 -8.75 -16.80
C MET A 61 1.72 -7.29 -16.63
N ARG A 62 3.00 -6.98 -16.80
CA ARG A 62 3.49 -5.60 -16.72
C ARG A 62 2.88 -4.69 -17.79
N THR A 63 2.82 -5.17 -19.04
CA THR A 63 2.19 -4.42 -20.14
C THR A 63 0.71 -4.16 -19.86
N TRP A 64 -0.01 -5.16 -19.35
CA TRP A 64 -1.43 -5.05 -19.03
C TRP A 64 -1.70 -4.13 -17.86
N GLN A 65 -0.91 -4.20 -16.78
CA GLN A 65 -1.00 -3.27 -15.67
C GLN A 65 -0.85 -1.82 -16.15
N GLU A 66 0.10 -1.56 -17.06
CA GLU A 66 0.34 -0.24 -17.61
C GLU A 66 -0.78 0.22 -18.57
N GLN A 67 -1.27 -0.67 -19.43
CA GLN A 67 -2.39 -0.40 -20.33
C GLN A 67 -3.67 -0.08 -19.56
N VAL A 68 -4.03 -0.92 -18.59
CA VAL A 68 -5.14 -0.68 -17.67
C VAL A 68 -4.93 0.64 -16.94
N ARG A 69 -3.75 0.91 -16.39
CA ARG A 69 -3.45 2.19 -15.74
C ARG A 69 -3.74 3.39 -16.65
N GLN A 70 -3.18 3.41 -17.85
CA GLN A 70 -3.29 4.53 -18.79
C GLN A 70 -4.73 4.84 -19.20
N ILE A 71 -5.54 3.81 -19.36
CA ILE A 71 -6.94 3.98 -19.77
C ILE A 71 -7.79 4.43 -18.58
N PHE A 72 -7.64 3.76 -17.44
CA PHE A 72 -8.46 4.04 -16.27
C PHE A 72 -8.06 5.32 -15.52
N ASP A 73 -6.86 5.85 -15.78
CA ASP A 73 -6.48 7.20 -15.37
C ASP A 73 -7.26 8.32 -16.09
N GLN A 74 -7.87 8.03 -17.24
CA GLN A 74 -8.65 9.00 -18.01
C GLN A 74 -10.12 9.02 -17.56
N ILE A 75 -10.54 8.05 -16.74
CA ILE A 75 -11.93 7.95 -16.28
C ILE A 75 -12.19 9.01 -15.18
N PRO A 76 -13.30 9.76 -15.25
CA PRO A 76 -13.67 10.70 -14.22
C PRO A 76 -13.88 10.04 -12.86
N LEU A 77 -13.30 10.62 -11.79
CA LEU A 77 -13.49 10.12 -10.41
C LEU A 77 -14.96 10.16 -9.95
N SER A 78 -15.81 11.01 -10.56
CA SER A 78 -17.24 11.05 -10.28
C SER A 78 -17.96 9.72 -10.55
N TRP A 79 -17.34 8.82 -11.33
CA TRP A 79 -17.86 7.48 -11.57
C TRP A 79 -17.72 6.55 -10.37
N LEU A 80 -16.90 6.92 -9.38
CA LEU A 80 -16.69 6.18 -8.14
C LEU A 80 -17.64 6.62 -7.03
N GLU A 81 -18.46 7.65 -7.23
CA GLU A 81 -19.41 8.10 -6.22
C GLU A 81 -20.31 6.95 -5.79
N ASP A 82 -20.40 6.71 -4.48
CA ASP A 82 -21.16 5.62 -3.85
C ASP A 82 -20.75 4.19 -4.28
N LEU A 83 -19.53 4.00 -4.79
CA LEU A 83 -18.99 2.67 -5.07
C LEU A 83 -18.53 2.00 -3.76
N ASP A 84 -19.28 0.98 -3.34
CA ASP A 84 -18.97 0.03 -2.27
C ASP A 84 -18.44 -1.31 -2.84
N PRO A 85 -17.11 -1.53 -2.88
CA PRO A 85 -16.54 -2.76 -3.42
C PRO A 85 -16.90 -4.02 -2.61
N GLU A 86 -17.41 -3.88 -1.38
CA GLU A 86 -17.82 -5.00 -0.52
C GLU A 86 -19.26 -5.47 -0.81
N ASN A 87 -20.04 -4.72 -1.59
CA ASN A 87 -21.41 -5.07 -1.98
C ASN A 87 -21.60 -5.17 -3.52
N PRO A 88 -21.10 -6.25 -4.17
CA PRO A 88 -21.13 -6.40 -5.62
C PRO A 88 -22.54 -6.43 -6.24
N ALA A 89 -23.53 -6.87 -5.45
CA ALA A 89 -24.92 -7.01 -5.92
C ALA A 89 -25.59 -5.66 -6.23
N ALA A 90 -24.99 -4.53 -5.83
CA ALA A 90 -25.46 -3.20 -6.15
C ALA A 90 -25.17 -2.77 -7.60
N TYR A 91 -24.40 -3.55 -8.37
CA TYR A 91 -23.83 -3.15 -9.66
C TYR A 91 -24.51 -3.78 -10.89
N ASP A 92 -25.64 -4.44 -10.76
CA ASP A 92 -26.43 -4.88 -11.93
C ASP A 92 -27.39 -3.78 -12.46
N ASP A 93 -27.26 -2.53 -11.98
CA ASP A 93 -28.11 -1.41 -12.41
C ASP A 93 -27.70 -0.88 -13.81
N PRO A 94 -28.57 -0.99 -14.83
CA PRO A 94 -28.30 -0.43 -16.15
C PRO A 94 -28.08 1.09 -16.17
N LEU A 95 -28.51 1.81 -15.14
CA LEU A 95 -28.31 3.27 -15.00
C LEU A 95 -26.92 3.63 -14.44
N ALA A 96 -26.15 2.64 -13.94
CA ALA A 96 -24.84 2.82 -13.31
C ALA A 96 -23.72 2.03 -14.01
N ARG A 97 -23.86 1.74 -15.31
CA ARG A 97 -22.90 0.95 -16.11
C ARG A 97 -21.46 1.47 -16.05
N ASN A 98 -21.30 2.77 -15.91
CA ASN A 98 -20.01 3.42 -15.72
C ASN A 98 -19.31 2.97 -14.41
N LYS A 99 -20.09 2.74 -13.35
CA LYS A 99 -19.59 2.19 -12.08
C LYS A 99 -19.15 0.74 -12.22
N ASN A 100 -19.85 -0.05 -13.04
CA ASN A 100 -19.50 -1.44 -13.31
C ASN A 100 -18.13 -1.54 -13.98
N VAL A 101 -17.84 -0.65 -14.94
CA VAL A 101 -16.53 -0.56 -15.59
C VAL A 101 -15.43 -0.28 -14.56
N CYS A 102 -15.65 0.65 -13.61
CA CYS A 102 -14.71 0.92 -12.53
C CYS A 102 -14.51 -0.27 -11.59
N TYR A 103 -15.61 -0.91 -11.16
CA TYR A 103 -15.58 -2.09 -10.30
C TYR A 103 -14.85 -3.26 -10.95
N GLU A 104 -15.15 -3.56 -12.21
CA GLU A 104 -14.54 -4.66 -12.95
C GLU A 104 -13.05 -4.42 -13.21
N CYS A 105 -12.64 -3.18 -13.42
CA CYS A 105 -11.22 -2.86 -13.50
C CYS A 105 -10.50 -3.09 -12.17
N PHE A 106 -11.10 -2.64 -11.06
CA PHE A 106 -10.56 -2.88 -9.73
C PHE A 106 -10.44 -4.39 -9.46
N ARG A 107 -11.48 -5.15 -9.79
CA ARG A 107 -11.54 -6.61 -9.63
C ARG A 107 -10.48 -7.32 -10.48
N LEU A 108 -10.29 -6.90 -11.74
CA LEU A 108 -9.24 -7.41 -12.61
C LEU A 108 -7.85 -7.23 -11.98
N LEU A 109 -7.53 -6.03 -11.52
CA LEU A 109 -6.23 -5.73 -10.91
C LEU A 109 -6.02 -6.52 -9.61
N LYS A 110 -7.07 -6.65 -8.78
CA LYS A 110 -7.01 -7.46 -7.56
C LYS A 110 -6.82 -8.95 -7.85
N GLU A 111 -7.51 -9.48 -8.85
CA GLU A 111 -7.33 -10.88 -9.23
C GLU A 111 -5.94 -11.13 -9.80
N MET A 112 -5.43 -10.21 -10.64
CA MET A 112 -4.03 -10.24 -11.11
C MET A 112 -3.04 -10.28 -9.93
N GLN A 113 -3.26 -9.44 -8.91
CA GLN A 113 -2.42 -9.37 -7.72
C GLN A 113 -2.47 -10.66 -6.88
N LEU A 114 -3.65 -11.22 -6.66
CA LEU A 114 -3.88 -12.35 -5.76
C LEU A 114 -3.57 -13.71 -6.39
N GLN A 115 -3.98 -13.92 -7.64
CA GLN A 115 -3.81 -15.20 -8.33
C GLN A 115 -2.42 -15.34 -8.96
N TYR A 116 -1.78 -14.21 -9.32
CA TYR A 116 -0.50 -14.19 -10.03
C TYR A 116 0.57 -13.33 -9.35
N PRO A 117 0.81 -13.50 -8.03
CA PRO A 117 1.69 -12.60 -7.27
C PRO A 117 3.15 -12.61 -7.74
N SER A 118 3.65 -13.71 -8.31
CA SER A 118 5.01 -13.81 -8.84
C SER A 118 5.22 -13.05 -10.15
N TYR A 119 4.13 -12.74 -10.87
CA TYR A 119 4.15 -12.07 -12.17
C TYR A 119 3.64 -10.62 -12.09
N PHE A 120 2.87 -10.30 -11.05
CA PHE A 120 2.37 -8.95 -10.79
C PHE A 120 3.52 -8.00 -10.41
N ASP A 121 3.68 -6.93 -11.18
CA ASP A 121 4.72 -5.94 -10.94
C ASP A 121 4.25 -4.94 -9.88
N LYS A 122 4.67 -5.14 -8.63
CA LYS A 122 4.34 -4.24 -7.52
C LYS A 122 5.00 -2.87 -7.61
N THR A 123 5.98 -2.69 -8.49
CA THR A 123 6.68 -1.39 -8.68
C THR A 123 5.93 -0.46 -9.62
N CYS A 124 4.95 -0.97 -10.37
CA CYS A 124 4.08 -0.16 -11.21
C CYS A 124 3.13 0.70 -10.37
N PHE A 125 2.62 1.77 -10.98
CA PHE A 125 1.61 2.63 -10.38
C PHE A 125 0.20 2.06 -10.62
N PRO A 126 -0.67 2.00 -9.60
CA PRO A 126 -2.08 1.73 -9.81
C PRO A 126 -2.79 2.86 -10.57
N PRO A 127 -3.90 2.57 -11.28
CA PRO A 127 -4.79 3.62 -11.77
C PRO A 127 -5.41 4.39 -10.61
N LEU A 128 -5.78 5.66 -10.85
CA LEU A 128 -6.43 6.50 -9.83
C LEU A 128 -7.68 5.85 -9.23
N ILE A 129 -8.49 5.16 -10.04
CA ILE A 129 -9.68 4.48 -9.56
C ILE A 129 -9.37 3.40 -8.51
N TYR A 130 -8.29 2.65 -8.70
CA TYR A 130 -7.86 1.62 -7.76
C TYR A 130 -7.45 2.26 -6.44
N ILE A 131 -6.73 3.38 -6.53
CA ILE A 131 -6.30 4.15 -5.37
C ILE A 131 -7.50 4.65 -4.56
N GLU A 132 -8.49 5.26 -5.22
CA GLU A 132 -9.68 5.80 -4.53
C GLU A 132 -10.55 4.70 -3.92
N ILE A 133 -10.70 3.55 -4.58
CA ILE A 133 -11.42 2.40 -4.03
C ILE A 133 -10.68 1.83 -2.81
N GLU A 134 -9.36 1.65 -2.88
CA GLU A 134 -8.58 1.24 -1.71
C GLU A 134 -8.71 2.26 -0.58
N LYS A 135 -8.67 3.56 -0.89
CA LYS A 135 -8.88 4.60 0.13
C LYS A 135 -10.25 4.45 0.79
N SER A 136 -11.33 4.28 0.03
CA SER A 136 -12.66 4.16 0.63
C SER A 136 -12.77 2.97 1.59
N MET A 137 -12.17 1.81 1.24
CA MET A 137 -12.14 0.62 2.08
C MET A 137 -11.40 0.80 3.42
N TYR A 138 -10.35 1.63 3.45
CA TYR A 138 -9.54 1.84 4.65
C TYR A 138 -9.87 3.14 5.40
N HIS A 139 -10.67 4.03 4.80
CA HIS A 139 -10.99 5.34 5.36
C HIS A 139 -11.55 5.23 6.78
N HIS A 140 -12.53 4.34 6.99
CA HIS A 140 -13.13 4.13 8.30
C HIS A 140 -12.12 3.68 9.35
N LYS A 141 -11.20 2.77 8.99
CA LYS A 141 -10.13 2.31 9.91
C LYS A 141 -9.20 3.46 10.30
N VAL A 142 -8.79 4.29 9.34
CA VAL A 142 -7.95 5.46 9.61
C VAL A 142 -8.65 6.45 10.55
N LEU A 143 -9.95 6.70 10.35
CA LEU A 143 -10.75 7.54 11.25
C LEU A 143 -10.83 6.97 12.66
N LEU A 144 -11.10 5.67 12.81
CA LEU A 144 -11.16 5.02 14.12
C LEU A 144 -9.81 5.07 14.86
N ILE A 145 -8.70 4.85 14.15
CA ILE A 145 -7.36 5.00 14.70
C ILE A 145 -7.15 6.43 15.17
N GLY A 146 -7.49 7.44 14.35
CA GLY A 146 -7.37 8.85 14.69
C GLY A 146 -8.15 9.21 15.97
N GLN A 147 -9.43 8.82 16.03
CA GLN A 147 -10.29 9.03 17.20
C GLN A 147 -9.72 8.37 18.45
N TRP A 148 -9.27 7.11 18.33
CA TRP A 148 -8.67 6.41 19.46
C TRP A 148 -7.39 7.12 19.98
N MET A 149 -6.56 7.64 19.06
CA MET A 149 -5.36 8.39 19.41
C MET A 149 -5.69 9.68 20.15
N GLU A 150 -6.74 10.39 19.75
CA GLU A 150 -7.24 11.60 20.41
C GLU A 150 -7.78 11.31 21.82
N ASP A 151 -8.57 10.26 21.97
CA ASP A 151 -9.26 9.95 23.23
C ASP A 151 -8.36 9.28 24.27
N LYS A 152 -7.47 8.37 23.83
CA LYS A 152 -6.75 7.42 24.69
C LYS A 152 -5.25 7.33 24.41
N GLY A 153 -4.80 7.87 23.28
CA GLY A 153 -3.44 7.70 22.77
C GLY A 153 -2.51 8.89 23.01
N GLU A 154 -2.76 9.74 24.01
CA GLU A 154 -1.94 10.94 24.27
C GLU A 154 -0.44 10.63 24.33
N HIS A 155 -0.06 9.54 25.01
CA HIS A 155 1.33 9.07 25.12
C HIS A 155 1.93 8.59 23.79
N LEU A 156 1.11 8.31 22.77
CA LEU A 156 1.52 7.86 21.44
C LEU A 156 1.47 8.96 20.38
N GLN A 157 1.02 10.17 20.72
CA GLN A 157 0.76 11.24 19.75
C GLN A 157 1.95 11.58 18.85
N GLN A 158 3.18 11.55 19.37
CA GLN A 158 4.37 11.79 18.54
C GLN A 158 4.58 10.70 17.49
N LEU A 159 4.43 9.43 17.87
CA LEU A 159 4.50 8.30 16.94
C LEU A 159 3.35 8.34 15.93
N TRP A 160 2.15 8.67 16.41
CA TRP A 160 0.98 8.84 15.56
C TRP A 160 1.22 9.90 14.49
N ARG A 161 1.78 11.07 14.82
CA ARG A 161 2.09 12.11 13.82
C ARG A 161 3.02 11.62 12.71
N VAL A 162 4.02 10.81 13.05
CA VAL A 162 4.94 10.23 12.06
C VAL A 162 4.21 9.23 11.16
N MET A 163 3.47 8.30 11.75
CA MET A 163 2.69 7.30 10.99
C MET A 163 1.60 7.96 10.12
N HIS A 164 0.85 8.90 10.69
CA HIS A 164 -0.20 9.65 10.02
C HIS A 164 0.36 10.51 8.88
N GLY A 165 1.56 11.06 9.04
CA GLY A 165 2.27 11.72 7.94
C GLY A 165 2.52 10.79 6.75
N ALA A 166 2.98 9.56 7.00
CA ALA A 166 3.18 8.57 5.95
C ALA A 166 1.85 8.11 5.31
N ILE A 167 0.79 7.90 6.11
CA ILE A 167 -0.55 7.57 5.61
C ILE A 167 -1.09 8.72 4.73
N GLY A 168 -0.97 9.96 5.20
CA GLY A 168 -1.44 11.15 4.49
C GLY A 168 -0.74 11.40 3.15
N ARG A 169 0.54 11.05 3.04
CA ARG A 169 1.28 11.11 1.75
C ARG A 169 0.63 10.24 0.68
N LEU A 170 0.22 9.02 1.03
CA LEU A 170 -0.49 8.15 0.07
C LEU A 170 -1.93 8.58 -0.18
N TRP A 171 -2.55 9.23 0.80
CA TRP A 171 -3.91 9.74 0.66
C TRP A 171 -4.00 10.94 -0.31
N ASN A 172 -2.95 11.76 -0.37
CA ASN A 172 -2.91 12.98 -1.18
C ASN A 172 -1.90 12.81 -2.32
N GLN A 173 -2.35 12.29 -3.47
CA GLN A 173 -1.50 12.00 -4.63
C GLN A 173 -1.39 13.14 -5.65
N ASP A 174 -1.78 14.35 -5.28
CA ASP A 174 -1.82 15.51 -6.20
C ASP A 174 -0.44 15.85 -6.79
N GLN A 175 0.64 15.45 -6.12
CA GLN A 175 2.02 15.79 -6.51
C GLN A 175 2.87 14.57 -6.90
N TRP A 176 2.59 13.40 -6.32
CA TRP A 176 3.40 12.19 -6.47
C TRP A 176 2.51 10.95 -6.51
N ARG A 177 2.80 10.05 -7.45
CA ARG A 177 2.16 8.73 -7.53
C ARG A 177 3.02 7.68 -6.86
N TYR A 178 2.34 6.77 -6.17
CA TYR A 178 2.95 5.71 -5.40
C TYR A 178 2.64 4.35 -6.02
N SER A 179 3.59 3.43 -5.93
CA SER A 179 3.48 2.08 -6.49
C SER A 179 2.51 1.19 -5.72
N TYR A 180 2.07 0.08 -6.31
CA TYR A 180 1.27 -0.93 -5.61
C TYR A 180 1.93 -1.38 -4.30
N HIS A 181 3.27 -1.51 -4.30
CA HIS A 181 4.04 -1.88 -3.12
C HIS A 181 3.85 -0.90 -1.96
N GLU A 182 3.92 0.40 -2.23
CA GLU A 182 3.76 1.44 -1.21
C GLU A 182 2.32 1.50 -0.68
N HIS A 183 1.32 1.32 -1.56
CA HIS A 183 -0.07 1.17 -1.16
C HIS A 183 -0.29 -0.05 -0.25
N ASP A 184 0.14 -1.24 -0.69
CA ASP A 184 0.06 -2.48 0.09
C ASP A 184 0.70 -2.29 1.48
N TYR A 185 1.85 -1.61 1.53
CA TYR A 185 2.57 -1.34 2.77
C TYR A 185 1.74 -0.53 3.76
N ILE A 186 1.18 0.61 3.33
CA ILE A 186 0.41 1.49 4.23
C ILE A 186 -0.92 0.86 4.62
N MET A 187 -1.59 0.14 3.72
CA MET A 187 -2.82 -0.57 4.08
C MET A 187 -2.56 -1.69 5.10
N ASN A 188 -1.41 -2.36 4.99
CA ASN A 188 -0.95 -3.30 6.01
C ASN A 188 -0.62 -2.58 7.34
N LEU A 189 0.04 -1.42 7.32
CA LEU A 189 0.28 -0.62 8.53
C LEU A 189 -1.04 -0.24 9.22
N VAL A 190 -2.02 0.26 8.48
CA VAL A 190 -3.34 0.64 9.02
C VAL A 190 -4.04 -0.58 9.63
N THR A 191 -4.00 -1.73 8.95
CA THR A 191 -4.60 -2.97 9.45
C THR A 191 -3.95 -3.43 10.74
N GLN A 192 -2.61 -3.54 10.77
CA GLN A 192 -1.90 -4.00 11.96
C GLN A 192 -2.02 -3.02 13.12
N LEU A 193 -2.08 -1.70 12.87
CA LEU A 193 -2.31 -0.71 13.91
C LEU A 193 -3.72 -0.83 14.51
N MET A 194 -4.75 -1.05 13.68
CA MET A 194 -6.11 -1.28 14.14
C MET A 194 -6.22 -2.57 14.96
N GLU A 195 -5.56 -3.65 14.53
CA GLU A 195 -5.49 -4.91 15.28
C GLU A 195 -4.79 -4.72 16.63
N LEU A 196 -3.69 -3.94 16.65
CA LEU A 196 -2.95 -3.63 17.87
C LEU A 196 -3.82 -2.88 18.88
N ILE A 197 -4.56 -1.87 18.42
CA ILE A 197 -5.54 -1.10 19.21
C ILE A 197 -6.65 -2.00 19.72
N THR A 198 -7.20 -2.86 18.86
CA THR A 198 -8.29 -3.77 19.22
C THR A 198 -7.84 -4.80 20.26
N SER A 199 -6.61 -5.29 20.16
CA SER A 199 -6.06 -6.33 21.02
C SER A 199 -5.65 -5.81 22.40
N HIS A 200 -5.06 -4.61 22.47
CA HIS A 200 -4.52 -4.05 23.71
C HIS A 200 -5.45 -3.03 24.37
N GLY A 201 -6.32 -2.36 23.60
CA GLY A 201 -7.18 -1.29 24.07
C GLY A 201 -6.38 -0.23 24.84
N GLU A 202 -6.83 0.11 26.03
CA GLU A 202 -6.19 1.08 26.92
C GLU A 202 -4.79 0.67 27.41
N ASN A 203 -4.43 -0.61 27.31
CA ASN A 203 -3.11 -1.10 27.67
C ASN A 203 -2.09 -0.96 26.53
N LEU A 204 -2.46 -0.33 25.41
CA LEU A 204 -1.54 -0.11 24.31
C LEU A 204 -0.41 0.83 24.73
N ARG A 205 0.82 0.34 24.66
CA ARG A 205 2.04 1.08 25.04
C ARG A 205 2.98 1.32 23.86
N LYS A 206 3.93 2.26 24.03
CA LYS A 206 4.93 2.64 23.01
C LYS A 206 5.74 1.47 22.47
N ASP A 207 6.14 0.54 23.33
CA ASP A 207 6.91 -0.66 22.96
C ASP A 207 6.18 -1.55 21.95
N HIS A 208 4.86 -1.70 22.07
CA HIS A 208 4.06 -2.43 21.09
C HIS A 208 4.07 -1.74 19.72
N VAL A 209 3.97 -0.40 19.68
CA VAL A 209 3.99 0.37 18.44
C VAL A 209 5.39 0.36 17.82
N TYR A 210 6.45 0.52 18.62
CA TYR A 210 7.82 0.38 18.13
C TYR A 210 8.06 -1.01 17.56
N TYR A 211 7.66 -2.07 18.27
CA TYR A 211 7.78 -3.44 17.77
C TYR A 211 7.10 -3.60 16.41
N LEU A 212 5.88 -3.10 16.26
CA LEU A 212 5.17 -3.09 14.98
C LEU A 212 5.99 -2.38 13.89
N LEU A 213 6.42 -1.14 14.14
CA LEU A 213 7.16 -0.32 13.18
C LEU A 213 8.50 -0.93 12.77
N PHE A 214 9.21 -1.58 13.69
CA PHE A 214 10.40 -2.37 13.36
C PHE A 214 10.05 -3.63 12.57
N TYR A 215 9.01 -4.37 12.99
CA TYR A 215 8.56 -5.61 12.36
C TYR A 215 8.20 -5.40 10.88
N ILE A 216 7.48 -4.33 10.56
CA ILE A 216 7.13 -3.98 9.17
C ILE A 216 8.20 -3.16 8.46
N ASN A 217 9.38 -2.96 9.06
CA ASN A 217 10.48 -2.17 8.48
C ASN A 217 10.04 -0.75 8.05
N PHE A 218 9.49 0.03 8.98
CA PHE A 218 9.09 1.43 8.76
C PHE A 218 10.32 2.35 8.66
N ASN A 219 11.01 2.26 7.53
CA ASN A 219 12.29 2.93 7.24
C ASN A 219 12.13 4.38 6.77
N GLU A 220 11.26 5.11 7.47
CA GLU A 220 10.95 6.50 7.22
C GLU A 220 11.90 7.41 8.02
N ASN A 221 12.42 8.47 7.39
CA ASN A 221 13.41 9.35 8.00
C ASN A 221 12.89 10.11 9.24
N GLY A 222 11.62 10.51 9.25
CA GLY A 222 10.97 11.13 10.40
C GLY A 222 10.85 10.16 11.59
N PHE A 223 10.60 8.87 11.35
CA PHE A 223 10.66 7.86 12.40
C PHE A 223 12.07 7.68 12.96
N MET A 224 13.07 7.60 12.08
CA MET A 224 14.48 7.55 12.48
C MET A 224 14.85 8.77 13.34
N HIS A 225 14.46 9.97 12.93
CA HIS A 225 14.68 11.20 13.69
C HIS A 225 13.98 11.18 15.06
N HIS A 226 12.75 10.66 15.12
CA HIS A 226 12.04 10.51 16.39
C HIS A 226 12.76 9.55 17.35
N LEU A 227 13.28 8.43 16.85
CA LEU A 227 14.06 7.47 17.63
C LEU A 227 15.36 8.09 18.16
N THR A 228 16.17 8.68 17.28
CA THR A 228 17.45 9.29 17.69
C THR A 228 17.22 10.43 18.68
N SER A 229 16.24 11.29 18.45
CA SER A 229 15.93 12.40 19.37
C SER A 229 15.53 11.90 20.76
N SER A 230 14.76 10.80 20.82
CA SER A 230 14.35 10.21 22.09
C SER A 230 15.54 9.60 22.84
N ILE A 231 16.42 8.88 22.13
CA ILE A 231 17.64 8.29 22.71
C ILE A 231 18.60 9.38 23.16
N THR A 232 18.80 10.42 22.36
CA THR A 232 19.66 11.56 22.71
C THR A 232 19.15 12.27 23.95
N ALA A 233 17.85 12.53 24.07
CA ALA A 233 17.28 13.13 25.28
C ALA A 233 17.52 12.25 26.53
N GLU A 234 17.38 10.92 26.41
CA GLU A 234 17.70 9.99 27.51
C GLU A 234 19.19 10.04 27.88
N MET A 235 20.08 10.06 26.88
CA MET A 235 21.52 10.20 27.09
C MET A 235 21.92 11.54 27.71
N GLU A 236 21.26 12.64 27.34
CA GLU A 236 21.49 13.98 27.91
C GLU A 236 21.05 14.07 29.36
N SER A 237 19.94 13.42 29.71
CA SER A 237 19.46 13.31 31.09
C SER A 237 20.33 12.42 31.98
N THR A 238 21.15 11.55 31.37
CA THR A 238 22.04 10.63 32.07
C THR A 238 23.39 11.31 32.35
N VAL A 239 23.86 11.31 33.59
CA VAL A 239 25.09 12.04 33.97
C VAL A 239 26.35 11.23 33.68
N LEU A 240 26.32 9.91 33.92
CA LEU A 240 27.52 9.09 33.87
C LEU A 240 27.77 8.50 32.46
N PRO A 241 28.97 8.63 31.88
CA PRO A 241 29.29 8.06 30.56
C PRO A 241 29.05 6.55 30.46
N ASN A 242 29.31 5.79 31.53
CA ASN A 242 29.06 4.35 31.55
C ASN A 242 27.57 3.99 31.50
N GLU A 243 26.70 4.84 32.03
CA GLU A 243 25.25 4.65 31.97
C GLU A 243 24.73 4.99 30.56
N LYS A 244 25.24 6.06 29.93
CA LYS A 244 24.94 6.37 28.51
C LYS A 244 25.29 5.19 27.59
N ARG A 245 26.46 4.58 27.80
CA ARG A 245 26.87 3.36 27.06
C ARG A 245 25.92 2.18 27.31
N LYS A 246 25.37 2.03 28.52
CA LYS A 246 24.36 0.99 28.81
C LYS A 246 23.06 1.25 28.08
N VAL A 247 22.57 2.49 28.05
CA VAL A 247 21.37 2.89 27.29
C VAL A 247 21.53 2.50 25.81
N LEU A 248 22.63 2.91 25.19
CA LEU A 248 22.91 2.60 23.79
C LEU A 248 23.00 1.09 23.51
N LYS A 249 23.70 0.33 24.36
CA LYS A 249 23.80 -1.13 24.23
C LYS A 249 22.47 -1.85 24.45
N ASN A 250 21.65 -1.38 25.39
CA ASN A 250 20.32 -1.93 25.61
C ASN A 250 19.44 -1.73 24.38
N MET A 251 19.51 -0.55 23.77
CA MET A 251 18.80 -0.26 22.52
C MET A 251 19.30 -1.15 21.37
N GLU A 252 20.62 -1.28 21.22
CA GLU A 252 21.24 -2.16 20.21
C GLU A 252 20.77 -3.62 20.34
N ASN A 253 20.76 -4.15 21.56
CA ASN A 253 20.26 -5.51 21.84
C ASN A 253 18.77 -5.64 21.54
N THR A 254 17.96 -4.66 21.97
CA THR A 254 16.51 -4.66 21.74
C THR A 254 16.19 -4.75 20.25
N ILE A 255 16.91 -4.02 19.40
CA ILE A 255 16.67 -4.02 17.94
C ILE A 255 17.08 -5.36 17.31
N LYS A 256 18.16 -5.98 17.80
CA LYS A 256 18.65 -7.27 17.29
C LYS A 256 17.65 -8.40 17.51
N ASP A 257 16.84 -8.32 18.56
CA ASP A 257 15.86 -9.34 18.93
C ASP A 257 14.52 -9.17 18.19
N ILE A 258 14.29 -8.04 17.51
CA ILE A 258 13.05 -7.82 16.76
C ILE A 258 13.13 -8.56 15.41
N LEU A 259 12.16 -9.43 15.16
CA LEU A 259 11.94 -10.02 13.84
C LEU A 259 11.54 -8.90 12.86
N VAL A 260 12.27 -8.75 11.77
CA VAL A 260 11.94 -7.80 10.69
C VAL A 260 11.48 -8.57 9.46
N ARG A 261 10.36 -8.16 8.88
CA ARG A 261 9.88 -8.69 7.61
C ARG A 261 10.78 -8.21 6.46
N ASN A 262 11.27 -9.17 5.67
CA ASN A 262 12.14 -8.88 4.53
C ASN A 262 11.36 -8.58 3.23
N ASP A 263 10.06 -8.85 3.23
CA ASP A 263 9.16 -8.63 2.10
C ASP A 263 8.45 -7.26 2.13
N MET A 264 8.74 -6.44 3.14
CA MET A 264 8.11 -5.14 3.36
C MET A 264 9.15 -4.05 3.57
N THR A 265 8.99 -2.94 2.84
CA THR A 265 9.83 -1.75 2.96
C THR A 265 8.98 -0.55 2.55
N LEU A 266 8.91 0.50 3.38
CA LEU A 266 8.14 1.69 3.01
C LEU A 266 8.84 2.47 1.89
N ASP A 267 10.13 2.75 2.08
CA ASP A 267 10.95 3.52 1.14
C ASP A 267 12.11 2.66 0.62
N PRO A 268 12.06 2.15 -0.62
CA PRO A 268 13.14 1.36 -1.21
C PRO A 268 14.48 2.10 -1.33
N GLY A 269 14.47 3.44 -1.30
CA GLY A 269 15.68 4.26 -1.32
C GLY A 269 16.44 4.27 0.00
N ASN A 270 15.77 3.94 1.11
CA ASN A 270 16.38 3.90 2.44
C ASN A 270 16.81 2.47 2.81
N PRO A 271 17.91 2.30 3.56
CA PRO A 271 18.22 1.02 4.21
C PRO A 271 17.09 0.58 5.15
N PRO A 272 17.04 -0.69 5.56
CA PRO A 272 16.12 -1.13 6.61
C PRO A 272 16.31 -0.32 7.90
N ILE A 273 15.21 -0.05 8.61
CA ILE A 273 15.23 0.83 9.80
C ILE A 273 16.20 0.32 10.88
N THR A 274 16.32 -1.00 11.03
CA THR A 274 17.26 -1.62 11.96
C THR A 274 18.70 -1.33 11.59
N LYS A 275 19.04 -1.34 10.30
CA LYS A 275 20.37 -0.99 9.81
C LYS A 275 20.66 0.49 9.99
N MET A 276 19.69 1.36 9.68
CA MET A 276 19.82 2.80 9.89
C MET A 276 20.14 3.12 11.36
N LEU A 277 19.38 2.52 12.29
CA LEU A 277 19.57 2.74 13.72
C LEU A 277 20.84 2.10 14.25
N GLN A 278 21.22 0.91 13.79
CA GLN A 278 22.51 0.29 14.15
C GLN A 278 23.70 1.15 13.75
N THR A 279 23.71 1.70 12.54
CA THR A 279 24.77 2.60 12.08
C THR A 279 24.86 3.84 12.96
N TRP A 280 23.72 4.44 13.32
CA TRP A 280 23.70 5.59 14.21
C TRP A 280 24.20 5.25 15.63
N LEU A 281 23.71 4.15 16.22
CA LEU A 281 24.12 3.68 17.55
C LEU A 281 25.61 3.40 17.62
N GLN A 282 26.17 2.78 16.58
CA GLN A 282 27.61 2.53 16.51
C GLN A 282 28.42 3.84 16.53
N GLY A 283 28.02 4.84 15.73
CA GLY A 283 28.68 6.15 15.73
C GLY A 283 28.67 6.81 17.12
N GLN A 284 27.53 6.76 17.81
CA GLN A 284 27.41 7.31 19.18
C GLN A 284 28.26 6.54 20.21
N LEU A 285 28.36 5.22 20.07
CA LEU A 285 29.21 4.40 20.93
C LEU A 285 30.70 4.66 20.72
N GLU A 286 31.12 4.98 19.49
CA GLU A 286 32.49 5.36 19.13
C GLU A 286 32.83 6.74 19.70
N GLU A 287 31.94 7.73 19.58
CA GLU A 287 32.10 9.07 20.16
C GLU A 287 32.25 9.06 21.69
N LEU A 288 31.57 8.14 22.38
CA LEU A 288 31.71 7.98 23.83
C LEU A 288 32.99 7.23 24.23
N GLN A 289 33.71 6.62 23.28
CA GLN A 289 34.97 5.91 23.52
C GLN A 289 36.22 6.75 23.24
N SER A 290 36.09 7.78 22.39
CA SER A 290 37.09 8.85 22.20
C SER A 290 37.13 9.82 23.38
#